data_AF-A0A974X516-F1
#
_entry.id   AF-A0A974X516-F1
#
_cell.length_a   1.000
_cell.length_b   1.000
_cell.length_c   1.000
_cell.angle_alpha   90.00
_cell.angle_beta   90.00
_cell.angle_gamma   90.00
#
_symmetry.space_group_name_H-M   'P 1'
#
loop_
_entity.id
_entity.type
_entity.pdbx_description
1 polymer ?
#
loop_
_entity_poly.entity_id
_entity_poly.type
_entity_poly.pdbx_seq_one_letter_code
_entity_poly.pdbx_strand_id
1 'polypeptide(L)'
;MSPQKRARSGSRRRRRGERGSVSIELVVLLPALFAVMFLGMQAALYYHAKTVAIAAAQQGARAAGAEQGQESDGVGAANDFLAEAGGDDVITATSTSANRTATTATVTVSGFSLSVIPGWKVRITQSASVPVEQVTAP
;
A
#
# COMPACT_ATOMS: atom_id res chain seq x y z
N MET A 1 25.98 -65.44 53.40
CA MET A 1 25.58 -65.63 51.99
C MET A 1 24.05 -65.62 51.99
N SER A 2 23.30 -64.70 51.36
CA SER A 2 23.48 -64.03 50.07
C SER A 2 22.57 -62.78 50.03
N PRO A 3 23.00 -61.63 49.46
CA PRO A 3 22.17 -60.43 49.40
C PRO A 3 21.34 -60.31 48.12
N GLN A 4 20.20 -59.64 48.30
CA GLN A 4 19.53 -58.69 47.41
C GLN A 4 18.76 -59.18 46.16
N LYS A 5 17.43 -59.12 46.32
CA LYS A 5 16.43 -58.96 45.27
C LYS A 5 16.63 -57.62 44.53
N ARG A 6 16.60 -57.69 43.21
CA ARG A 6 16.62 -56.57 42.25
C ARG A 6 15.51 -55.56 42.49
N ALA A 7 15.83 -54.27 42.35
CA ALA A 7 14.87 -53.25 41.95
C ALA A 7 15.40 -52.55 40.69
N ARG A 8 14.83 -52.89 39.53
CA ARG A 8 15.01 -52.12 38.30
C ARG A 8 14.24 -50.81 38.47
N SER A 9 14.94 -49.72 38.70
CA SER A 9 14.35 -48.38 38.67
C SER A 9 13.99 -48.06 37.22
N GLY A 10 12.70 -48.12 36.92
CA GLY A 10 12.14 -47.78 35.61
C GLY A 10 12.29 -46.29 35.33
N SER A 11 12.83 -45.96 34.16
CA SER A 11 12.87 -44.62 33.62
C SER A 11 11.45 -44.10 33.41
N ARG A 12 10.96 -43.25 34.32
CA ARG A 12 9.74 -42.47 34.09
C ARG A 12 10.01 -41.42 33.02
N ARG A 13 9.71 -41.83 31.79
CA ARG A 13 9.44 -41.06 30.58
C ARG A 13 9.03 -39.60 30.88
N ARG A 14 9.93 -38.64 30.64
CA ARG A 14 9.58 -37.23 30.45
C ARG A 14 8.91 -37.08 29.07
N ARG A 15 7.59 -37.29 28.99
CA ARG A 15 6.76 -36.97 27.81
C ARG A 15 5.81 -35.80 28.10
N ARG A 16 6.35 -34.72 28.67
CA ARG A 16 5.57 -33.51 29.01
C ARG A 16 6.08 -32.22 28.35
N GLY A 17 7.08 -32.32 27.47
CA GLY A 17 7.67 -31.17 26.76
C GLY A 17 7.09 -30.92 25.36
N GLU A 18 6.76 -31.98 24.61
CA GLU A 18 6.39 -31.87 23.18
C GLU A 18 5.04 -31.18 22.95
N ARG A 19 4.03 -31.41 23.81
CA ARG A 19 2.70 -30.75 23.67
C ARG A 19 2.74 -29.26 24.00
N GLY A 20 3.63 -28.86 24.90
CA GLY A 20 3.82 -27.46 25.29
C GLY A 20 4.57 -26.65 24.22
N SER A 21 5.60 -27.24 23.60
CA SER A 21 6.32 -26.58 22.50
C SER A 21 5.41 -26.37 21.29
N VAL A 22 4.65 -27.40 20.89
CA VAL A 22 3.72 -27.30 19.76
C VAL A 22 2.64 -26.24 20.01
N SER A 23 2.15 -26.11 21.25
CA SER A 23 1.14 -25.09 21.58
C SER A 23 1.70 -23.67 21.56
N ILE A 24 2.92 -23.45 22.10
CA ILE A 24 3.58 -22.14 22.10
C ILE A 24 4.00 -21.73 20.69
N GLU A 25 4.52 -22.68 19.91
CA GLU A 25 4.90 -22.46 18.53
C GLU A 25 3.69 -22.02 17.69
N LEU A 26 2.52 -22.68 17.86
CA LEU A 26 1.30 -22.31 17.13
C LEU A 26 0.76 -20.93 17.53
N VAL A 27 0.94 -20.52 18.79
CA VAL A 27 0.57 -19.18 19.30
C VAL A 27 1.43 -18.08 18.67
N VAL A 28 2.66 -18.38 18.24
CA VAL A 28 3.54 -17.40 17.57
C VAL A 28 3.44 -17.51 16.04
N LEU A 29 3.41 -18.73 15.51
CA LEU A 29 3.36 -18.98 14.07
C LEU A 29 2.06 -18.50 13.42
N LEU A 30 0.91 -18.71 14.08
CA LEU A 30 -0.38 -18.33 13.49
C LEU A 30 -0.49 -16.79 13.34
N PRO A 31 -0.21 -15.95 14.36
CA PRO A 31 -0.14 -14.50 14.17
C PRO A 31 0.93 -14.07 13.17
N ALA A 32 2.10 -14.72 13.14
CA ALA A 32 3.16 -14.41 12.18
C ALA A 32 2.69 -14.66 10.73
N LEU A 33 1.99 -15.76 10.48
CA LEU A 33 1.40 -16.08 9.18
C LEU A 33 0.38 -15.02 8.76
N PHE A 34 -0.53 -14.65 9.66
CA PHE A 34 -1.49 -13.57 9.39
C PHE A 34 -0.79 -12.23 9.15
N ALA A 35 0.26 -11.90 9.90
CA ALA A 35 1.02 -10.68 9.72
C ALA A 35 1.66 -10.63 8.31
N VAL A 36 2.24 -11.73 7.83
CA VAL A 36 2.77 -11.82 6.46
C VAL A 36 1.66 -11.66 5.41
N MET A 37 0.51 -12.32 5.62
CA MET A 37 -0.64 -12.21 4.71
C MET A 37 -1.19 -10.78 4.66
N PHE A 38 -1.37 -10.14 5.81
CA PHE A 38 -1.80 -8.74 5.89
C PHE A 38 -0.76 -7.80 5.27
N LEU A 39 0.53 -8.03 5.50
CA LEU A 39 1.59 -7.22 4.89
C LEU A 39 1.58 -7.33 3.36
N GLY A 40 1.38 -8.54 2.83
CA GLY A 40 1.23 -8.76 1.38
C GLY A 40 0.01 -8.04 0.81
N MET A 41 -1.14 -8.15 1.47
CA MET A 41 -2.37 -7.45 1.07
C MET A 41 -2.21 -5.92 1.14
N GLN A 42 -1.59 -5.41 2.20
CA GLN A 42 -1.31 -3.98 2.35
C GLN A 42 -0.35 -3.47 1.27
N ALA A 43 0.68 -4.24 0.94
CA ALA A 43 1.57 -3.89 -0.17
C ALA A 43 0.80 -3.81 -1.49
N ALA A 44 -0.08 -4.78 -1.77
CA ALA A 44 -0.90 -4.77 -2.98
C ALA A 44 -1.80 -3.53 -3.05
N LEU A 45 -2.51 -3.20 -1.97
CA LEU A 45 -3.37 -2.00 -1.89
C LEU A 45 -2.56 -0.71 -2.07
N TYR A 46 -1.38 -0.62 -1.45
CA TYR A 46 -0.49 0.52 -1.60
C TYR A 46 -0.02 0.70 -3.05
N TYR A 47 0.45 -0.37 -3.70
CA TYR A 47 0.91 -0.31 -5.09
C TYR A 47 -0.24 0.00 -6.06
N HIS A 48 -1.43 -0.54 -5.80
CA HIS A 48 -2.62 -0.25 -6.59
C HIS A 48 -2.98 1.24 -6.51
N ALA A 49 -3.12 1.78 -5.30
CA ALA A 49 -3.36 3.20 -5.07
C ALA A 49 -2.27 4.08 -5.70
N LYS A 50 -0.98 3.74 -5.53
CA LYS A 50 0.13 4.47 -6.15
C LYS A 50 0.01 4.52 -7.67
N THR A 51 -0.38 3.42 -8.29
CA THR A 51 -0.55 3.31 -9.75
C THR A 51 -1.68 4.20 -10.25
N VAL A 52 -2.80 4.22 -9.52
CA VAL A 52 -3.93 5.11 -9.82
C VAL A 52 -3.56 6.59 -9.64
N ALA A 53 -2.84 6.94 -8.57
CA ALA A 53 -2.39 8.31 -8.32
C ALA A 53 -1.45 8.84 -9.42
N ILE A 54 -0.48 8.03 -9.88
CA ILE A 54 0.43 8.47 -10.94
C ILE A 54 -0.30 8.59 -12.27
N ALA A 55 -1.25 7.71 -12.57
CA ALA A 55 -2.06 7.80 -13.78
C ALA A 55 -2.97 9.05 -13.76
N ALA A 56 -3.61 9.33 -12.63
CA ALA A 56 -4.38 10.56 -12.43
C ALA A 56 -3.52 11.82 -12.61
N ALA A 57 -2.32 11.84 -12.00
CA ALA A 57 -1.38 12.95 -12.16
C ALA A 57 -0.96 13.14 -13.62
N GLN A 58 -0.70 12.06 -14.36
CA GLN A 58 -0.37 12.14 -15.79
C GLN A 58 -1.53 12.67 -16.62
N GLN A 59 -2.76 12.25 -16.32
CA GLN A 59 -3.96 12.72 -17.00
C GLN A 59 -4.20 14.21 -16.76
N GLY A 60 -4.10 14.64 -15.49
CA GLY A 60 -4.18 16.04 -15.12
C GLY A 60 -3.06 16.87 -15.76
N ALA A 61 -1.82 16.36 -15.77
CA ALA A 61 -0.70 17.06 -16.39
C ALA A 61 -0.94 17.26 -17.89
N ARG A 62 -1.44 16.24 -18.60
CA ARG A 62 -1.82 16.35 -20.03
C ARG A 62 -2.90 17.41 -20.25
N ALA A 63 -3.97 17.41 -19.46
CA ALA A 63 -5.03 18.41 -19.58
C ALA A 63 -4.51 19.84 -19.30
N ALA A 64 -3.72 20.01 -18.24
CA ALA A 64 -3.10 21.29 -17.91
C ALA A 64 -1.98 21.70 -18.88
N GLY A 65 -1.42 20.78 -19.66
CA GLY A 65 -0.35 21.02 -20.64
C GLY A 65 -0.86 21.36 -22.06
N ALA A 66 -2.16 21.17 -22.32
CA ALA A 66 -2.77 21.51 -23.60
C ALA A 66 -2.62 23.01 -23.92
N GLU A 67 -2.63 23.39 -25.20
CA GLU A 67 -2.42 24.77 -25.66
C GLU A 67 -3.21 25.81 -24.83
N GLN A 68 -4.52 25.57 -24.64
CA GLN A 68 -5.43 26.43 -23.87
C GLN A 68 -5.72 25.93 -22.45
N GLY A 69 -5.02 24.89 -21.99
CA GLY A 69 -5.25 24.29 -20.69
C GLY A 69 -5.01 25.26 -19.52
N GLN A 70 -5.73 25.03 -18.43
CA GLN A 70 -5.54 25.74 -17.17
C GLN A 70 -5.21 24.76 -16.04
N GLU A 71 -4.71 25.29 -14.93
CA GLU A 71 -4.47 24.49 -13.72
C GLU A 71 -5.77 23.81 -13.24
N SER A 72 -6.91 24.51 -13.35
CA SER A 72 -8.23 23.96 -13.02
C SER A 72 -8.59 22.74 -13.89
N ASP A 73 -8.20 22.74 -15.17
CA ASP A 73 -8.48 21.62 -16.08
C ASP A 73 -7.63 20.41 -15.70
N GLY A 74 -6.39 20.63 -15.27
CA GLY A 74 -5.55 19.56 -14.74
C GLY A 74 -6.06 18.97 -13.43
N VAL A 75 -6.56 19.82 -12.52
CA VAL A 75 -7.20 19.35 -11.27
C VAL A 75 -8.48 18.59 -11.57
N GLY A 76 -9.33 19.11 -12.46
CA GLY A 76 -10.58 18.47 -12.89
C GLY A 76 -10.31 17.09 -13.50
N ALA A 77 -9.47 17.02 -14.54
CA ALA A 77 -9.16 15.78 -15.24
C ALA A 77 -8.51 14.72 -14.33
N ALA A 78 -7.65 15.13 -13.38
CA ALA A 78 -7.09 14.21 -12.40
C ALA A 78 -8.16 13.69 -11.42
N ASN A 79 -9.08 14.54 -10.95
CA ASN A 79 -10.17 14.12 -10.07
C ASN A 79 -11.19 13.22 -10.78
N ASP A 80 -11.52 13.52 -12.03
CA ASP A 80 -12.41 12.69 -12.86
C ASP A 80 -11.82 11.30 -13.07
N PHE A 81 -10.52 11.23 -13.37
CA PHE A 81 -9.81 9.94 -13.47
C PHE A 81 -9.81 9.17 -12.14
N LEU A 82 -9.60 9.86 -11.02
CA LEU A 82 -9.67 9.22 -9.70
C LEU A 82 -11.07 8.66 -9.41
N ALA A 83 -12.12 9.40 -9.78
CA ALA A 83 -13.51 8.95 -9.62
C ALA A 83 -13.80 7.72 -10.48
N GLU A 84 -13.35 7.70 -11.74
CA GLU A 84 -13.52 6.56 -12.65
C GLU A 84 -12.71 5.33 -12.21
N ALA A 85 -11.52 5.54 -11.64
CA ALA A 85 -10.64 4.48 -11.18
C ALA A 85 -11.08 3.81 -9.86
N GLY A 86 -12.18 4.27 -9.24
CA GLY A 86 -12.76 3.68 -8.03
C GLY A 86 -12.91 4.66 -6.85
N GLY A 87 -12.51 5.92 -7.00
CA GLY A 87 -12.72 6.98 -6.00
C GLY A 87 -12.14 6.64 -4.62
N ASP A 88 -12.95 6.83 -3.59
CA ASP A 88 -12.59 6.58 -2.18
C ASP A 88 -12.28 5.11 -1.88
N ASP A 89 -12.72 4.17 -2.74
CA ASP A 89 -12.43 2.73 -2.61
C ASP A 89 -11.01 2.37 -3.08
N VAL A 90 -10.22 3.34 -3.57
CA VAL A 90 -8.81 3.15 -3.96
C VAL A 90 -7.87 4.13 -3.25
N ILE A 91 -8.22 5.41 -3.19
CA ILE A 91 -7.49 6.42 -2.42
C ILE A 91 -8.49 7.26 -1.63
N THR A 92 -8.27 7.38 -0.33
CA THR A 92 -9.08 8.23 0.54
C THR A 92 -8.41 9.57 0.82
N ALA A 93 -9.22 10.60 1.09
CA ALA A 93 -8.78 11.97 1.37
C ALA A 93 -7.79 12.50 0.32
N THR A 94 -8.19 12.36 -0.95
CA THR A 94 -7.45 12.84 -2.10
C THR A 94 -7.30 14.36 -2.07
N SER A 95 -6.09 14.85 -2.33
CA SER A 95 -5.81 16.26 -2.58
C SER A 95 -4.98 16.37 -3.85
N THR A 96 -5.53 17.08 -4.83
CA THR A 96 -4.94 17.30 -6.15
C THR A 96 -4.56 18.77 -6.30
N SER A 97 -3.34 19.04 -6.77
CA SER A 97 -2.87 20.40 -7.07
C SER A 97 -2.17 20.41 -8.43
N ALA A 98 -2.49 21.40 -9.25
CA ALA A 98 -1.82 21.65 -10.52
C ALA A 98 -0.98 22.94 -10.42
N ASN A 99 0.13 22.98 -11.14
CA ASN A 99 0.95 24.16 -11.34
C ASN A 99 1.36 24.20 -12.82
N ARG A 100 1.01 25.29 -13.51
CA ARG A 100 1.34 25.50 -14.93
C ARG A 100 2.28 26.69 -15.06
N THR A 101 3.41 26.48 -15.70
CA THR A 101 4.32 27.54 -16.15
C THR A 101 4.19 27.73 -17.67
N ALA A 102 4.94 28.68 -18.24
CA ALA A 102 4.93 28.91 -19.68
C ALA A 102 5.42 27.70 -20.51
N THR A 103 6.17 26.78 -19.91
CA THR A 103 6.82 25.65 -20.61
C THR A 103 6.42 24.29 -20.08
N THR A 104 5.90 24.21 -18.86
CA THR A 104 5.66 22.93 -18.18
C THR A 104 4.41 22.99 -17.33
N ALA A 105 3.55 21.98 -17.46
CA ALA A 105 2.45 21.74 -16.55
C ALA A 105 2.80 20.57 -15.62
N THR A 106 2.61 20.74 -14.32
CA THR A 106 2.85 19.72 -13.30
C THR A 106 1.60 19.51 -12.47
N VAL A 107 1.18 18.26 -12.30
CA VAL A 107 0.07 17.91 -11.42
C VAL A 107 0.57 16.95 -10.35
N THR A 108 0.18 17.22 -9.11
CA THR A 108 0.49 16.42 -7.93
C THR A 108 -0.81 15.90 -7.32
N VAL A 109 -0.88 14.60 -7.11
CA VAL A 109 -1.99 13.90 -6.46
C VAL A 109 -1.47 13.29 -5.17
N SER A 110 -2.17 13.55 -4.08
CA SER A 110 -1.88 12.98 -2.77
C SER A 110 -3.11 12.39 -2.13
N GLY A 111 -2.93 11.43 -1.23
CA GLY A 111 -4.02 10.80 -0.48
C GLY A 111 -3.52 9.65 0.38
N PHE A 112 -4.42 8.77 0.81
CA PHE A 112 -4.09 7.60 1.61
C PHE A 112 -4.57 6.31 0.93
N SER A 113 -3.73 5.28 0.92
CA SER A 113 -4.18 3.95 0.49
C SER A 113 -5.19 3.39 1.49
N LEU A 114 -6.05 2.47 1.03
CA LEU A 114 -6.84 1.67 1.94
C LEU A 114 -5.94 0.88 2.87
N SER A 115 -6.49 0.60 4.05
CA SER A 115 -5.79 -0.13 5.08
C SER A 115 -6.67 -1.21 5.66
N VAL A 116 -6.16 -2.43 5.63
CA VAL A 116 -6.78 -3.59 6.29
C VAL A 116 -6.35 -3.70 7.76
N ILE A 117 -5.37 -2.91 8.20
CA ILE A 117 -4.89 -2.88 9.59
C ILE A 117 -5.45 -1.61 10.27
N PRO A 118 -6.35 -1.74 11.26
CA PRO A 118 -6.93 -0.59 11.96
C PRO A 118 -5.85 0.36 12.49
N GLY A 119 -5.98 1.65 12.19
CA GLY A 119 -5.04 2.70 12.63
C GLY A 119 -3.80 2.90 11.76
N TRP A 120 -3.49 1.99 10.83
CA TRP A 120 -2.38 2.18 9.89
C TRP A 120 -2.86 2.97 8.68
N LYS A 121 -2.35 4.18 8.44
CA LYS A 121 -2.61 4.94 7.22
C LYS A 121 -1.30 5.27 6.51
N VAL A 122 -1.15 4.85 5.26
CA VAL A 122 0.04 5.16 4.46
C VAL A 122 -0.32 6.29 3.49
N ARG A 123 0.38 7.42 3.63
CA ARG A 123 0.22 8.54 2.71
C ARG A 123 0.94 8.24 1.40
N ILE A 124 0.26 8.50 0.28
CA ILE A 124 0.80 8.44 -1.07
C ILE A 124 0.81 9.85 -1.63
N THR A 125 1.92 10.22 -2.27
CA THR A 125 2.05 11.44 -3.07
C THR A 125 2.72 11.07 -4.38
N GLN A 126 2.10 11.40 -5.51
CA GLN A 126 2.63 11.18 -6.85
C GLN A 126 2.48 12.47 -7.67
N SER A 127 3.43 12.73 -8.55
CA SER A 127 3.42 13.91 -9.43
C SER A 127 3.83 13.54 -10.84
N ALA A 128 3.25 14.22 -11.82
CA ALA A 128 3.63 14.09 -13.22
C ALA A 128 3.77 15.48 -13.84
N SER A 129 4.70 15.62 -14.78
CA SER A 129 4.97 16.86 -15.50
C SER A 129 4.99 16.61 -17.00
N VAL A 130 4.43 17.53 -17.78
CA VAL A 130 4.45 17.51 -19.24
C VAL A 130 4.82 18.90 -19.79
N PRO A 131 5.43 18.99 -20.98
CA PRO A 131 5.63 20.26 -21.67
C PRO A 131 4.28 20.92 -22.02
N VAL A 132 4.22 22.25 -21.99
CA VAL A 132 3.07 23.00 -22.48
C VAL A 132 3.18 23.15 -23.99
N GLU A 133 2.09 22.85 -24.71
CA GLU A 133 2.03 23.06 -26.16
C GLU A 133 2.05 24.56 -26.48
N GLN A 134 2.97 24.98 -27.34
CA GLN A 134 3.03 26.33 -27.88
C GLN A 134 2.88 26.27 -29.40
N VAL A 135 2.00 27.09 -29.96
CA VAL A 135 1.90 27.27 -31.42
C VAL A 135 3.12 28.05 -31.87
N THR A 136 4.13 27.36 -32.37
CA THR A 136 5.19 28.01 -33.14
C THR A 136 4.56 28.50 -34.43
N ALA A 137 4.28 29.81 -34.53
CA ALA A 137 3.87 30.42 -35.78
C ALA A 137 5.03 30.30 -36.81
N PRO A 138 4.73 29.95 -38.08
CA PRO A 138 5.74 29.75 -39.13
C PRO A 138 6.43 31.04 -39.58
#